data_AF-A0A377XBK4-F1
#
_entry.id   AF-A0A377XBK4-F1
#
_cell.length_a   1.000
_cell.length_b   1.000
_cell.length_c   1.000
_cell.angle_alpha   90.00
_cell.angle_beta   90.00
_cell.angle_gamma   90.00
#
_symmetry.space_group_name_H-M   'P 1'
#
loop_
_entity.id
_entity.type
_entity.pdbx_description
1 polymer ?
#
loop_
_entity_poly.entity_id
_entity_poly.type
_entity_poly.pdbx_seq_one_letter_code
_entity_poly.pdbx_strand_id
1 'polypeptide(L)'
;MMTTHHDRHYKAGGDPRTLADFMALRAEMNKLSHPARPDINWPYAEQLARGLLEHHGADLQTVAWYTLARARLGGVAGINEGLTLMESLLVRQGKNLWPQALPARTEIFRTLSKRLRQVIRTLNLTPEDVESLEQAERSLQSFDAVLQRLEIAPEKPAERPAGATAQHGNSLREPRPCASASHRAAGGGV
;
A
#
# COMPACT_ATOMS: atom_id res chain seq x y z
N MET A 1 -21.03 -24.38 14.36
CA MET A 1 -21.26 -22.93 14.57
C MET A 1 -20.63 -22.21 13.37
N MET A 2 -21.43 -21.88 12.35
CA MET A 2 -20.95 -21.19 11.15
C MET A 2 -20.74 -19.71 11.50
N THR A 3 -19.50 -19.29 11.70
CA THR A 3 -19.21 -17.85 11.80
C THR A 3 -19.24 -17.26 10.41
N THR A 4 -20.37 -16.65 10.05
CA THR A 4 -20.51 -15.81 8.87
C THR A 4 -19.68 -14.54 9.05
N HIS A 5 -18.38 -14.61 8.75
CA HIS A 5 -17.55 -13.41 8.56
C HIS A 5 -17.85 -12.86 7.16
N HIS A 6 -18.91 -12.07 7.00
CA HIS A 6 -19.33 -11.62 5.66
C HIS A 6 -19.60 -10.13 5.49
N ASP A 7 -19.23 -9.26 6.43
CA ASP A 7 -19.41 -7.81 6.21
C ASP A 7 -18.42 -6.91 6.97
N ARG A 8 -17.14 -7.29 7.00
CA ARG A 8 -16.09 -6.37 7.49
C ARG A 8 -15.50 -5.60 6.32
N HIS A 9 -16.03 -4.41 6.10
CA HIS A 9 -15.49 -3.46 5.14
C HIS A 9 -14.31 -2.71 5.74
N TYR A 10 -13.08 -3.10 5.36
CA TYR A 10 -11.88 -2.34 5.70
C TYR A 10 -11.71 -1.14 4.76
N LYS A 11 -11.29 -0.01 5.32
CA LYS A 11 -10.86 1.16 4.53
C LYS A 11 -9.41 0.96 4.09
N ALA A 12 -9.00 1.55 2.98
CA ALA A 12 -7.59 1.58 2.60
C ALA A 12 -6.77 2.33 3.67
N GLY A 13 -5.70 1.70 4.11
CA GLY A 13 -4.71 2.27 5.03
C GLY A 13 -3.55 2.94 4.30
N GLY A 14 -2.61 3.48 5.09
CA GLY A 14 -1.39 4.10 4.60
C GLY A 14 -0.23 3.10 4.44
N ASP A 15 1.00 3.63 4.47
CA ASP A 15 2.21 2.81 4.51
C ASP A 15 2.35 2.13 5.89
N PRO A 16 2.30 0.78 5.96
CA PRO A 16 2.29 0.09 7.24
C PRO A 16 3.69 -0.13 7.83
N ARG A 17 4.77 0.23 7.10
CA ARG A 17 6.14 -0.17 7.44
C ARG A 17 6.69 0.39 8.75
N THR A 18 6.06 1.44 9.28
CA THR A 18 6.41 2.04 10.57
C THR A 18 5.65 1.43 11.74
N LEU A 19 4.64 0.58 11.48
CA LEU A 19 3.79 -0.03 12.49
C LEU A 19 4.49 -1.26 13.12
N ALA A 20 4.48 -1.33 14.45
CA ALA A 20 5.09 -2.44 15.19
C ALA A 20 4.49 -3.80 14.80
N ASP A 21 3.15 -3.86 14.70
CA ASP A 21 2.44 -5.08 14.32
C ASP A 21 2.77 -5.53 12.89
N PHE A 22 3.01 -4.58 11.98
CA PHE A 22 3.45 -4.91 10.63
C PHE A 22 4.88 -5.45 10.62
N MET A 23 5.79 -4.89 11.42
CA MET A 23 7.14 -5.43 11.56
C MET A 23 7.12 -6.85 12.14
N ALA A 24 6.28 -7.10 13.14
CA ALA A 24 6.09 -8.44 13.71
C ALA A 24 5.52 -9.42 12.67
N LEU A 25 4.48 -9.03 11.93
CA LEU A 25 3.89 -9.85 10.88
C LEU A 25 4.90 -10.15 9.79
N ARG A 26 5.65 -9.14 9.35
CA ARG A 26 6.71 -9.31 8.35
C ARG A 26 7.79 -10.28 8.83
N ALA A 27 8.21 -10.19 10.09
CA ALA A 27 9.19 -11.12 10.66
C ALA A 27 8.68 -12.57 10.61
N GLU A 28 7.41 -12.78 10.98
CA GLU A 28 6.77 -14.09 10.91
C GLU A 28 6.66 -14.61 9.47
N MET A 29 6.20 -13.77 8.54
CA MET A 29 6.01 -14.16 7.14
C MET A 29 7.31 -14.34 6.38
N ASN A 30 8.40 -13.66 6.76
CA ASN A 30 9.72 -13.83 6.14
C ASN A 30 10.34 -15.22 6.40
N LYS A 31 9.87 -15.94 7.43
CA LYS A 31 10.25 -17.34 7.67
C LYS A 31 9.99 -18.25 6.46
N LEU A 32 8.99 -17.93 5.64
CA LEU A 32 8.65 -18.63 4.40
C LEU A 32 9.79 -18.68 3.36
N SER A 33 10.73 -17.73 3.44
CA SER A 33 11.86 -17.62 2.51
C SER A 33 13.19 -17.88 3.22
N HIS A 34 13.17 -18.25 4.50
CA HIS A 34 14.37 -18.44 5.31
C HIS A 34 15.01 -19.80 4.99
N PRO A 35 16.34 -19.88 4.78
CA PRO A 35 17.03 -21.13 4.44
C PRO A 35 16.82 -22.25 5.48
N ALA A 36 16.81 -21.88 6.76
CA ALA A 36 16.59 -22.82 7.87
C ALA A 36 15.11 -23.26 8.03
N ARG A 37 14.19 -22.70 7.24
CA ARG A 37 12.75 -23.04 7.24
C ARG A 37 12.12 -23.17 8.65
N PRO A 38 12.25 -22.14 9.51
CA PRO A 38 11.60 -22.18 10.81
C PRO A 38 10.09 -22.24 10.64
N ASP A 39 9.43 -22.91 11.58
CA ASP A 39 7.98 -23.05 11.56
C ASP A 39 7.29 -21.69 11.69
N ILE A 40 6.19 -21.57 10.93
CA ILE A 40 5.36 -20.37 10.90
C ILE A 40 4.19 -20.59 11.85
N ASN A 41 3.99 -19.65 12.76
CA ASN A 41 2.83 -19.55 13.60
C ASN A 41 1.68 -18.88 12.82
N TRP A 42 0.92 -19.69 12.10
CA TRP A 42 -0.20 -19.22 11.26
C TRP A 42 -1.31 -18.51 12.06
N PRO A 43 -1.76 -19.01 13.23
CA PRO A 43 -2.72 -18.27 14.07
C PRO A 43 -2.21 -16.88 14.47
N TYR A 44 -0.94 -16.76 14.84
CA TYR A 44 -0.34 -15.47 15.20
C TYR A 44 -0.25 -14.52 14.00
N ALA A 45 0.17 -15.02 12.84
CA ALA A 45 0.20 -14.23 11.60
C ALA A 45 -1.21 -13.73 11.20
N GLU A 46 -2.22 -14.58 11.34
CA GLU A 46 -3.62 -14.21 11.10
C GLU A 46 -4.10 -13.12 12.06
N GLN A 47 -3.82 -13.27 13.35
CA GLN A 47 -4.19 -12.31 14.38
C GLN A 47 -3.54 -10.93 14.13
N LEU A 48 -2.24 -10.90 13.83
CA LEU A 48 -1.53 -9.65 13.52
C LEU A 48 -2.10 -8.97 12.27
N ALA A 49 -2.31 -9.75 11.20
CA ALA A 49 -2.86 -9.22 9.97
C ALA A 49 -4.28 -8.66 10.19
N ARG A 50 -5.13 -9.39 10.91
CA ARG A 50 -6.47 -8.92 11.28
C ARG A 50 -6.42 -7.62 12.09
N GLY A 51 -5.57 -7.53 13.11
CA GLY A 51 -5.39 -6.33 13.92
C GLY A 51 -4.95 -5.12 13.09
N LEU A 52 -4.02 -5.31 12.14
CA LEU A 52 -3.61 -4.26 11.20
C LEU A 52 -4.78 -3.76 10.35
N LEU A 53 -5.55 -4.67 9.75
CA LEU A 53 -6.70 -4.32 8.92
C LEU A 53 -7.76 -3.54 9.73
N GLU A 54 -8.00 -3.95 10.98
CA GLU A 54 -8.99 -3.35 11.87
C GLU A 54 -8.58 -1.96 12.39
N HIS A 55 -7.31 -1.77 12.78
CA HIS A 55 -6.86 -0.57 13.47
C HIS A 55 -6.16 0.45 12.57
N HIS A 56 -5.55 0.01 11.47
CA HIS A 56 -4.72 0.87 10.60
C HIS A 56 -5.22 0.93 9.16
N GLY A 57 -6.24 0.13 8.84
CA GLY A 57 -6.76 -0.01 7.49
C GLY A 57 -5.96 -1.00 6.65
N ALA A 58 -6.49 -1.31 5.48
CA ALA A 58 -5.95 -2.32 4.61
C ALA A 58 -4.81 -1.78 3.73
N ASP A 59 -3.72 -2.54 3.68
CA ASP A 59 -2.73 -2.48 2.63
C ASP A 59 -2.64 -3.85 1.91
N LEU A 60 -2.20 -3.85 0.66
CA LEU A 60 -2.21 -5.03 -0.19
C LEU A 60 -1.32 -6.16 0.35
N GLN A 61 -0.20 -5.83 0.99
CA GLN A 61 0.73 -6.82 1.51
C GLN A 61 0.15 -7.52 2.75
N THR A 62 -0.46 -6.76 3.66
CA THR A 62 -1.15 -7.31 4.84
C THR A 62 -2.33 -8.17 4.42
N VAL A 63 -3.15 -7.73 3.46
CA VAL A 63 -4.27 -8.53 2.95
C VAL A 63 -3.76 -9.83 2.29
N ALA A 64 -2.67 -9.78 1.52
CA ALA A 64 -2.08 -10.98 0.94
C ALA A 64 -1.60 -11.99 2.01
N TRP A 65 -0.97 -11.50 3.08
CA TRP A 65 -0.56 -12.36 4.19
C TRP A 65 -1.74 -12.89 5.00
N TYR A 66 -2.76 -12.08 5.22
CA TYR A 66 -4.04 -12.50 5.81
C TYR A 66 -4.64 -13.66 5.00
N THR A 67 -4.78 -13.50 3.68
CA THR A 67 -5.32 -14.54 2.78
C THR A 67 -4.51 -15.84 2.87
N LEU A 68 -3.18 -15.74 2.91
CA LEU A 68 -2.33 -16.93 3.05
C LEU A 68 -2.48 -17.61 4.43
N ALA A 69 -2.59 -16.84 5.51
CA ALA A 69 -2.81 -17.38 6.84
C ALA A 69 -4.18 -18.04 6.94
N ARG A 70 -5.23 -17.42 6.40
CA ARG A 70 -6.57 -18.03 6.30
C ARG A 70 -6.58 -19.29 5.45
N ALA A 71 -5.87 -19.32 4.33
CA ALA A 71 -5.72 -20.53 3.53
C ALA A 71 -5.09 -21.69 4.30
N ARG A 72 -4.11 -21.40 5.17
CA ARG A 72 -3.44 -22.41 6.00
C ARG A 72 -4.30 -22.91 7.15
N LEU A 73 -5.12 -22.04 7.73
CA LEU A 73 -5.95 -22.37 8.89
C LEU A 73 -7.32 -22.95 8.51
N GLY A 74 -7.88 -22.50 7.39
CA GLY A 74 -9.24 -22.80 6.96
C GLY A 74 -9.36 -23.43 5.57
N GLY A 75 -8.24 -23.87 4.98
CA GLY A 75 -8.25 -24.53 3.67
C GLY A 75 -8.89 -23.68 2.56
N VAL A 76 -9.71 -24.32 1.73
CA VAL A 76 -10.37 -23.68 0.59
C VAL A 76 -11.31 -22.53 1.02
N ALA A 77 -12.04 -22.71 2.12
CA ALA A 77 -12.89 -21.64 2.67
C ALA A 77 -12.07 -20.40 3.06
N GLY A 78 -10.90 -20.61 3.66
CA GLY A 78 -9.98 -19.53 4.00
C GLY A 78 -9.35 -18.84 2.79
N ILE A 79 -9.10 -19.58 1.71
CA ILE A 79 -8.65 -19.01 0.43
C ILE A 79 -9.71 -18.05 -0.10
N ASN A 80 -10.95 -18.52 -0.24
CA ASN A 80 -12.03 -17.71 -0.80
C ASN A 80 -12.33 -16.48 0.06
N GLU A 81 -12.35 -16.61 1.40
CA GLU A 81 -12.55 -15.46 2.27
C GLU A 81 -11.51 -14.35 2.03
N GLY A 82 -10.23 -14.72 1.95
CA GLY A 82 -9.16 -13.76 1.72
C GLY A 82 -9.16 -13.17 0.30
N LEU A 83 -9.50 -13.98 -0.72
CA LEU A 83 -9.59 -13.50 -2.10
C LEU A 83 -10.77 -12.54 -2.28
N THR A 84 -11.95 -12.86 -1.74
CA THR A 84 -13.11 -11.96 -1.75
C THR A 84 -12.82 -10.64 -1.06
N LEU A 85 -12.13 -10.68 0.09
CA LEU A 85 -11.68 -9.46 0.77
C LEU A 85 -10.78 -8.62 -0.15
N MET A 86 -9.76 -9.24 -0.74
CA MET A 86 -8.81 -8.56 -1.63
C MET A 86 -9.51 -7.95 -2.85
N GLU A 87 -10.41 -8.69 -3.51
CA GLU A 87 -11.22 -8.19 -4.62
C GLU A 87 -12.05 -6.97 -4.22
N SER A 88 -12.74 -7.03 -3.09
CA SER A 88 -13.59 -5.94 -2.61
C SER A 88 -12.79 -4.65 -2.40
N LEU A 89 -11.57 -4.76 -1.86
CA LEU A 89 -10.66 -3.63 -1.64
C LEU A 89 -10.16 -3.05 -2.95
N LEU A 90 -9.80 -3.91 -3.92
CA LEU A 90 -9.32 -3.49 -5.23
C LEU A 90 -10.40 -2.77 -6.03
N VAL A 91 -11.63 -3.29 -6.03
CA VAL A 91 -12.76 -2.69 -6.74
C VAL A 91 -13.11 -1.32 -6.16
N ARG A 92 -13.19 -1.22 -4.83
CA ARG A 92 -13.66 0.01 -4.16
C ARG A 92 -12.57 1.07 -4.02
N GLN A 93 -11.34 0.64 -3.74
CA GLN A 93 -10.27 1.51 -3.25
C GLN A 93 -8.91 1.18 -3.89
N GLY A 94 -8.86 0.47 -5.02
CA GLY A 94 -7.63 -0.03 -5.62
C GLY A 94 -6.56 1.05 -5.84
N LYS A 95 -6.93 2.26 -6.27
CA LYS A 95 -5.97 3.38 -6.43
C LYS A 95 -5.39 3.86 -5.10
N ASN A 96 -6.12 3.73 -4.00
CA ASN A 96 -5.68 4.19 -2.68
C ASN A 96 -4.97 3.09 -1.87
N LEU A 97 -5.08 1.83 -2.30
CA LEU A 97 -4.51 0.69 -1.58
C LEU A 97 -2.98 0.71 -1.67
N TRP A 98 -2.29 0.83 -0.55
CA TRP A 98 -0.83 0.77 -0.52
C TRP A 98 -0.33 -0.65 -0.88
N PRO A 99 0.81 -0.82 -1.59
CA PRO A 99 1.69 0.20 -2.16
C PRO A 99 1.15 0.79 -3.46
N GLN A 100 1.56 2.00 -3.80
CA GLN A 100 1.15 2.66 -5.05
C GLN A 100 1.89 2.12 -6.29
N ALA A 101 3.15 1.73 -6.11
CA ALA A 101 3.98 1.25 -7.21
C ALA A 101 3.43 -0.07 -7.79
N LEU A 102 3.05 -0.02 -9.06
CA LEU A 102 2.54 -1.17 -9.82
C LEU A 102 3.47 -2.39 -9.80
N PRO A 103 4.81 -2.27 -9.99
CA PRO A 103 5.71 -3.43 -9.88
C PRO A 103 5.64 -4.13 -8.53
N ALA A 104 5.45 -3.38 -7.43
CA ALA A 104 5.31 -3.95 -6.09
C ALA A 104 3.98 -4.69 -5.94
N ARG A 105 2.88 -4.15 -6.48
CA ARG A 105 1.57 -4.83 -6.49
C ARG A 105 1.62 -6.14 -7.26
N THR A 106 2.19 -6.12 -8.46
CA THR A 106 2.36 -7.30 -9.31
C THR A 106 3.16 -8.40 -8.60
N GLU A 107 4.24 -8.01 -7.90
CA GLU A 107 5.04 -8.94 -7.12
C GLU A 107 4.25 -9.56 -5.95
N ILE A 108 3.42 -8.77 -5.26
CA ILE A 108 2.56 -9.25 -4.18
C ILE A 108 1.58 -10.30 -4.71
N PHE A 109 0.86 -10.01 -5.80
CA PHE A 109 -0.09 -10.96 -6.40
C PHE A 109 0.60 -12.23 -6.90
N ARG A 110 1.75 -12.09 -7.59
CA ARG A 110 2.53 -13.22 -8.09
C ARG A 110 2.98 -14.13 -6.95
N THR A 111 3.49 -13.54 -5.86
CA THR A 111 3.92 -14.30 -4.69
C THR A 111 2.74 -14.96 -3.98
N LEU A 112 1.61 -14.26 -3.79
CA LEU A 112 0.41 -14.83 -3.21
C LEU A 112 -0.10 -16.01 -4.03
N SER A 113 -0.29 -15.82 -5.33
CA SER A 113 -0.75 -16.84 -6.29
C SER A 113 0.13 -18.08 -6.25
N LYS A 114 1.46 -17.91 -6.23
CA LYS A 114 2.43 -19.02 -6.06
C LYS A 114 2.22 -19.76 -4.74
N ARG A 115 2.05 -19.04 -3.63
CA ARG A 115 1.92 -19.65 -2.30
C ARG A 115 0.57 -20.33 -2.10
N LEU A 116 -0.52 -19.77 -2.61
CA LEU A 116 -1.84 -20.43 -2.57
C LEU A 116 -1.82 -21.74 -3.36
N ARG A 117 -1.20 -21.77 -4.55
CA ARG A 117 -0.96 -23.02 -5.29
C ARG A 117 -0.15 -24.06 -4.51
N GLN A 118 0.74 -23.64 -3.60
CA GLN A 118 1.46 -24.57 -2.73
C GLN A 118 0.57 -25.07 -1.58
N VAL A 119 -0.26 -24.20 -1.00
CA VAL A 119 -1.24 -24.59 0.03
C VAL A 119 -2.22 -25.61 -0.53
N ILE A 120 -2.82 -25.34 -1.69
CA ILE A 120 -3.83 -26.22 -2.33
C ILE A 120 -3.28 -27.64 -2.52
N ARG A 121 -2.02 -27.79 -2.92
CA ARG A 121 -1.35 -29.11 -3.06
C ARG A 121 -1.21 -29.89 -1.75
N THR A 122 -1.38 -29.23 -0.61
CA THR A 122 -1.30 -29.85 0.73
C THR A 122 -2.68 -30.09 1.36
N LEU A 123 -3.76 -29.65 0.71
CA LEU A 123 -5.12 -29.84 1.23
C LEU A 123 -5.65 -31.22 0.80
N ASN A 124 -6.45 -31.83 1.69
CA ASN A 124 -7.22 -33.02 1.35
C ASN A 124 -8.51 -32.57 0.63
N LEU A 125 -8.42 -32.43 -0.69
CA LEU A 125 -9.52 -31.94 -1.51
C LEU A 125 -10.55 -33.05 -1.78
N THR A 126 -11.83 -32.67 -1.73
CA THR A 126 -12.97 -33.51 -2.06
C THR A 126 -13.68 -33.00 -3.32
N PRO A 127 -14.54 -33.81 -3.96
CA PRO A 127 -15.35 -33.32 -5.09
C PRO A 127 -16.22 -32.10 -4.76
N GLU A 128 -16.59 -31.91 -3.49
CA GLU A 128 -17.39 -30.77 -3.02
C GLU A 128 -16.59 -29.44 -3.07
N ASP A 129 -15.26 -29.51 -3.05
CA ASP A 129 -14.39 -28.33 -3.08
C ASP A 129 -14.22 -27.73 -4.49
N VAL A 130 -14.65 -28.44 -5.55
CA VAL A 130 -14.39 -28.07 -6.95
C VAL A 130 -14.92 -26.68 -7.26
N GLU A 131 -16.19 -26.39 -6.95
CA GLU A 131 -16.79 -25.07 -7.21
C GLU A 131 -16.05 -23.96 -6.44
N SER A 132 -15.67 -24.26 -5.20
CA SER A 132 -14.92 -23.31 -4.35
C SER A 132 -13.50 -23.06 -4.89
N LEU A 133 -12.86 -24.04 -5.49
CA LEU A 133 -11.56 -23.90 -6.14
C LEU A 133 -11.66 -23.12 -7.46
N GLU A 134 -12.69 -23.39 -8.26
CA GLU A 134 -12.97 -22.61 -9.47
C GLU A 134 -13.23 -21.14 -9.14
N GLN A 135 -13.96 -20.86 -8.05
CA GLN A 135 -14.16 -19.49 -7.59
C GLN A 135 -12.83 -18.82 -7.21
N ALA A 136 -11.98 -19.51 -6.45
CA ALA A 136 -10.65 -19.00 -6.11
C ALA A 136 -9.79 -18.74 -7.35
N GLU A 137 -9.86 -19.60 -8.36
CA GLU A 137 -9.16 -19.42 -9.63
C GLU A 137 -9.66 -18.20 -10.40
N ARG A 138 -10.99 -18.04 -10.55
CA ARG A 138 -11.58 -16.86 -11.18
C ARG A 138 -11.16 -15.57 -10.47
N SER A 139 -11.10 -15.59 -9.15
CA SER A 139 -10.65 -14.43 -8.38
C SER A 139 -9.18 -14.10 -8.61
N LEU A 140 -8.31 -15.11 -8.71
CA LEU A 140 -6.90 -14.88 -9.05
C LEU A 140 -6.72 -14.35 -10.48
N GLN A 141 -7.53 -14.82 -11.45
CA GLN A 141 -7.54 -14.31 -12.82
C GLN A 141 -8.06 -12.87 -12.89
N SER A 142 -9.02 -12.49 -12.03
CA SER A 142 -9.56 -11.13 -11.97
C SER A 142 -8.50 -10.10 -11.56
N PHE A 143 -7.51 -10.49 -10.75
CA PHE A 143 -6.42 -9.61 -10.33
C PHE A 143 -5.55 -9.14 -11.49
N ASP A 144 -5.31 -9.97 -12.49
CA ASP A 144 -4.55 -9.55 -13.68
C ASP A 144 -5.31 -8.45 -14.45
N ALA A 145 -6.64 -8.57 -14.57
CA ALA A 145 -7.46 -7.52 -15.18
C ALA A 145 -7.48 -6.23 -14.34
N VAL A 146 -7.46 -6.34 -13.01
CA VAL A 146 -7.33 -5.19 -12.11
C VAL A 146 -5.98 -4.49 -12.32
N LEU A 147 -4.89 -5.25 -12.38
CA LEU A 147 -3.56 -4.72 -12.62
C LEU A 147 -3.51 -3.95 -13.94
N GLN A 148 -3.95 -4.55 -15.05
CA GLN A 148 -4.01 -3.91 -16.38
C GLN A 148 -4.78 -2.58 -16.37
N ARG A 149 -5.93 -2.54 -15.68
CA ARG A 149 -6.73 -1.30 -15.54
C ARG A 149 -6.00 -0.21 -14.76
N LEU A 150 -5.16 -0.58 -13.80
CA LEU A 150 -4.34 0.37 -13.05
C LEU A 150 -3.17 0.89 -13.88
N GLU A 151 -2.62 0.10 -14.80
CA GLU A 151 -1.54 0.55 -15.71
C GLU A 151 -2.06 1.58 -16.74
N ILE A 152 -3.27 1.39 -17.25
CA ILE A 152 -3.86 2.23 -18.31
C ILE A 152 -4.42 3.55 -17.75
N ALA A 153 -4.71 3.62 -16.46
CA ALA A 153 -5.28 4.82 -15.86
C ALA A 153 -4.24 5.97 -15.92
N PRO A 154 -4.53 7.08 -16.65
CA PRO A 154 -3.60 8.19 -16.72
C PRO A 154 -3.37 8.75 -15.31
N GLU A 155 -2.11 8.93 -14.92
CA GLU A 155 -1.79 9.79 -13.78
C GLU A 155 -2.37 11.17 -14.07
N LYS A 156 -3.44 11.56 -13.37
CA LYS A 156 -3.82 12.97 -13.35
C LYS A 156 -2.66 13.70 -12.70
N PRO A 157 -2.03 14.70 -13.37
CA PRO A 157 -0.98 15.47 -12.75
C PRO A 157 -1.53 16.06 -11.45
N ALA A 158 -0.83 15.81 -10.34
CA ALA A 158 -1.14 16.48 -9.08
C ALA A 158 -1.12 17.99 -9.32
N GLU A 159 -2.27 18.65 -9.19
CA GLU A 159 -2.34 20.10 -9.16
C GLU A 159 -1.48 20.58 -8.00
N ARG A 160 -0.28 21.08 -8.31
CA ARG A 160 0.48 21.91 -7.37
C ARG A 160 -0.38 23.13 -7.10
N PRO A 161 -0.75 23.46 -5.85
CA PRO A 161 -1.36 24.74 -5.58
C PRO A 161 -0.34 25.83 -5.90
N ALA A 162 -0.58 26.57 -6.99
CA ALA A 162 0.10 27.82 -7.27
C ALA A 162 -0.46 28.86 -6.29
N GLY A 163 0.35 29.28 -5.31
CA GLY A 163 -0.11 30.28 -4.36
C GLY A 163 0.91 30.61 -3.27
N ALA A 164 1.90 31.44 -3.60
CA ALA A 164 2.51 32.36 -2.65
C ALA A 164 3.16 33.51 -3.43
N THR A 165 2.34 34.45 -3.87
CA THR A 165 2.75 35.79 -4.28
C THR A 165 3.40 36.50 -3.10
N ALA A 166 4.71 36.70 -3.16
CA ALA A 166 5.39 37.66 -2.29
C ALA A 166 5.10 39.08 -2.80
N GLN A 167 4.08 39.72 -2.25
CA GLN A 167 3.96 41.17 -2.20
C GLN A 167 3.81 41.55 -0.73
N HIS A 168 4.75 42.32 -0.18
CA HIS A 168 4.54 43.30 0.89
C HIS A 168 5.85 44.09 1.07
N GLY A 169 5.78 45.41 0.95
CA GLY A 169 6.91 46.30 1.20
C GLY A 169 6.73 47.71 0.63
N ASN A 170 5.64 48.38 1.01
CA ASN A 170 5.31 49.74 0.61
C ASN A 170 6.23 50.79 1.29
N SER A 171 6.80 51.68 0.45
CA SER A 171 7.03 53.12 0.63
C SER A 171 7.26 53.71 2.03
N LEU A 172 8.46 54.30 2.24
CA LEU A 172 8.57 55.60 2.87
C LEU A 172 9.37 56.56 1.97
N ARG A 173 8.83 57.75 1.85
CA ARG A 173 9.17 58.80 0.89
C ARG A 173 9.87 59.94 1.64
N GLU A 174 10.73 60.66 0.90
CA GLU A 174 11.15 62.08 1.06
C GLU A 174 12.37 62.43 1.93
N PRO A 175 12.99 63.63 1.74
CA PRO A 175 13.22 64.39 0.50
C PRO A 175 14.70 64.85 0.35
N ARG A 176 15.08 65.33 -0.84
CA ARG A 176 16.32 66.11 -1.05
C ARG A 176 16.14 67.54 -0.55
N PRO A 177 17.22 68.19 -0.08
CA PRO A 177 17.49 69.52 -0.63
C PRO A 177 18.98 69.87 -0.90
N CYS A 178 19.08 70.80 -1.85
CA CYS A 178 20.12 71.74 -2.30
C CYS A 178 21.51 71.88 -1.63
N ALA A 179 22.50 71.91 -2.54
CA ALA A 179 23.46 72.99 -2.84
C ALA A 179 24.64 73.32 -1.88
N SER A 180 25.85 73.28 -2.46
CA SER A 180 26.93 74.31 -2.50
C SER A 180 28.29 73.59 -2.68
N ALA A 181 28.95 73.71 -3.83
CA ALA A 181 29.90 74.77 -4.22
C ALA A 181 31.18 74.84 -3.35
N SER A 182 32.33 74.38 -3.87
CA SER A 182 33.55 75.21 -4.03
C SER A 182 34.83 74.43 -4.33
N HIS A 183 35.60 74.99 -5.27
CA HIS A 183 37.07 75.10 -5.38
C HIS A 183 37.98 73.86 -5.21
N ARG A 184 38.77 73.43 -6.22
CA ARG A 184 39.94 74.02 -6.94
C ARG A 184 41.29 73.74 -6.25
N ALA A 185 42.26 73.37 -7.09
CA ALA A 185 43.74 73.43 -6.95
C ALA A 185 44.41 72.28 -6.15
N ALA A 186 45.25 71.45 -6.80
CA ALA A 186 46.73 71.61 -7.00
C ALA A 186 47.52 71.02 -5.81
N GLY A 187 48.68 70.38 -5.90
CA GLY A 187 49.56 69.88 -6.96
C GLY A 187 50.20 68.57 -6.43
N GLY A 188 50.92 67.78 -7.22
CA GLY A 188 52.30 68.06 -7.62
C GLY A 188 53.29 67.49 -6.60
N GLY A 189 53.91 66.34 -6.92
CA GLY A 189 54.93 65.69 -6.10
C GLY A 189 55.71 64.63 -6.86
N VAL A 190 56.50 65.06 -7.86
CA VAL A 190 57.90 64.67 -8.10
C VAL A 190 58.60 65.87 -8.72
#